data_AF-A0A852ZRT5-F1
#
_entry.id   AF-A0A852ZRT5-F1
#
_cell.length_a   1.000
_cell.length_b   1.000
_cell.length_c   1.000
_cell.angle_alpha   90.00
_cell.angle_beta   90.00
_cell.angle_gamma   90.00
#
_symmetry.space_group_name_H-M   'P 1'
#
loop_
_entity.id
_entity.type
_entity.pdbx_description
1 polymer ?
#
loop_
_entity_poly.entity_id
_entity_poly.type
_entity_poly.pdbx_seq_one_letter_code
_entity_poly.pdbx_strand_id
1 'polypeptide(L)'
;MVRPASGTTDEKETLHAHLETARQALLWKLDGLGEVDRRRPLTRSGTNLLGLVKHLIGVEYNYLGETFGRTPDVRLPWVEDGSYLENGDMWVRSHESTDYIVGLYRQVCQLRPHHQRTRPRRHGR
;
A
#
# COMPACT_ATOMS: atom_id res chain seq x y z
N MET A 1 -33.34 -29.12 16.13
CA MET A 1 -31.93 -29.51 15.88
C MET A 1 -31.23 -28.34 15.21
N VAL A 2 -30.54 -27.51 16.00
CA VAL A 2 -29.79 -26.34 15.50
C VAL A 2 -28.44 -26.86 15.03
N ARG A 3 -28.10 -26.62 13.75
CA ARG A 3 -26.76 -26.89 13.23
C ARG A 3 -25.76 -25.93 13.89
N PRO A 4 -24.63 -26.41 14.43
CA PRO A 4 -23.58 -25.50 14.87
C PRO A 4 -23.01 -24.76 13.64
N ALA A 5 -22.79 -23.45 13.78
CA ALA A 5 -22.01 -22.69 12.82
C ALA A 5 -20.59 -23.27 12.80
N SER A 6 -20.21 -23.87 11.68
CA SER A 6 -18.86 -24.40 11.47
C SER A 6 -17.91 -23.23 11.20
N GLY A 7 -16.97 -23.00 12.13
CA GLY A 7 -15.71 -22.28 11.91
C GLY A 7 -15.81 -20.78 11.65
N THR A 8 -15.41 -19.96 12.61
CA THR A 8 -14.97 -18.58 12.35
C THR A 8 -13.91 -18.60 11.25
N THR A 9 -14.12 -17.90 10.14
CA THR A 9 -13.04 -17.59 9.19
C THR A 9 -11.83 -17.10 9.97
N ASP A 10 -10.63 -17.60 9.65
CA ASP A 10 -9.38 -17.17 10.29
C ASP A 10 -9.31 -15.63 10.30
N GLU A 11 -9.03 -15.02 11.46
CA GLU A 11 -9.06 -13.55 11.60
C GLU A 11 -8.11 -12.88 10.62
N LYS A 12 -6.95 -13.51 10.37
CA LYS A 12 -5.98 -13.05 9.39
C LYS A 12 -6.55 -13.16 7.97
N GLU A 13 -7.16 -14.27 7.57
CA GLU A 13 -7.87 -14.37 6.27
C GLU A 13 -8.91 -13.25 6.10
N THR A 14 -9.68 -12.97 7.15
CA THR A 14 -10.68 -11.90 7.17
C THR A 14 -10.04 -10.53 6.93
N LEU A 15 -8.97 -10.20 7.66
CA LEU A 15 -8.24 -8.93 7.50
C LEU A 15 -7.60 -8.80 6.11
N HIS A 16 -7.06 -9.89 5.58
CA HIS A 16 -6.51 -9.92 4.23
C HIS A 16 -7.58 -9.64 3.16
N ALA A 17 -8.79 -10.21 3.30
CA ALA A 17 -9.90 -9.95 2.38
C ALA A 17 -10.36 -8.47 2.43
N HIS A 18 -10.42 -7.88 3.62
CA HIS A 18 -10.74 -6.45 3.78
C HIS A 18 -9.66 -5.55 3.17
N LEU A 19 -8.39 -5.86 3.40
CA LEU A 19 -7.26 -5.12 2.85
C LEU A 19 -7.28 -5.16 1.32
N GLU A 20 -7.50 -6.32 0.72
CA GLU A 20 -7.59 -6.46 -0.74
C GLU A 20 -8.77 -5.64 -1.30
N THR A 21 -9.93 -5.72 -0.66
CA THR A 21 -11.11 -4.93 -1.04
C THR A 21 -10.81 -3.43 -1.00
N ALA A 22 -10.11 -2.95 0.05
CA ALA A 22 -9.74 -1.55 0.18
C ALA A 22 -8.77 -1.09 -0.92
N ARG A 23 -7.77 -1.91 -1.26
CA ARG A 23 -6.82 -1.63 -2.34
C ARG A 23 -7.50 -1.50 -3.70
N GLN A 24 -8.40 -2.44 -4.01
CA GLN A 24 -9.16 -2.41 -5.25
C GLN A 24 -10.11 -1.20 -5.30
N ALA A 25 -10.80 -0.90 -4.20
CA ALA A 25 -11.69 0.25 -4.12
C ALA A 25 -10.98 1.59 -4.33
N LEU A 26 -9.70 1.70 -3.94
CA LEU A 26 -8.91 2.90 -4.17
C LEU A 26 -8.60 3.10 -5.65
N LEU A 27 -8.17 2.03 -6.34
CA LEU A 27 -7.88 2.08 -7.78
C LEU A 27 -9.15 2.29 -8.61
N TRP A 28 -10.23 1.61 -8.24
CA TRP A 28 -11.55 1.76 -8.89
C TRP A 28 -12.02 3.23 -8.89
N LYS A 29 -11.74 3.99 -7.83
CA LYS A 29 -12.10 5.43 -7.76
C LYS A 29 -11.34 6.31 -8.76
N LEU A 30 -10.26 5.82 -9.37
CA LEU A 30 -9.52 6.52 -10.43
C LEU A 30 -10.00 6.14 -11.84
N ASP A 31 -10.79 5.08 -11.96
CA ASP A 31 -11.25 4.56 -13.24
C ASP A 31 -12.24 5.53 -13.90
N GLY A 32 -12.07 5.76 -15.19
CA GLY A 32 -12.90 6.70 -15.96
C GLY A 32 -12.61 8.19 -15.71
N LEU A 33 -11.77 8.54 -14.74
CA LEU A 33 -11.37 9.93 -14.48
C LEU A 33 -10.23 10.37 -15.42
N GLY A 34 -10.30 11.62 -15.88
CA GLY A 34 -9.20 12.29 -16.56
C GLY A 34 -8.08 12.72 -15.60
N GLU A 35 -6.90 13.05 -16.14
CA GLU A 35 -5.72 13.44 -15.35
C GLU A 35 -5.97 14.65 -14.43
N VAL A 36 -6.76 15.62 -14.88
CA VAL A 36 -7.11 16.80 -14.08
C VAL A 36 -7.94 16.41 -12.86
N ASP A 37 -8.97 15.58 -13.03
CA ASP A 37 -9.86 15.19 -11.94
C ASP A 37 -9.17 14.29 -10.92
N ARG A 38 -8.27 13.42 -11.36
CA ARG A 38 -7.44 12.59 -10.46
C ARG A 38 -6.58 13.43 -9.51
N ARG A 39 -6.12 14.60 -9.98
CA ARG A 39 -5.20 15.51 -9.28
C ARG A 39 -5.90 16.68 -8.61
N ARG A 40 -7.19 16.87 -8.86
CA ARG A 40 -7.95 18.03 -8.37
C ARG A 40 -8.10 17.96 -6.85
N PRO A 41 -7.56 18.93 -6.09
CA PRO A 41 -7.81 19.01 -4.66
C PRO A 41 -9.28 19.35 -4.38
N LEU A 42 -9.90 18.62 -3.45
CA LEU A 42 -11.26 18.91 -2.99
C LEU A 42 -11.29 19.49 -1.56
N THR A 43 -10.13 19.56 -0.91
CA THR A 43 -9.95 20.11 0.43
C THR A 43 -8.78 21.09 0.46
N ARG A 44 -8.73 21.95 1.49
CA ARG A 44 -7.65 22.94 1.67
C ARG A 44 -6.27 22.31 1.93
N SER A 45 -6.22 21.06 2.37
CA SER A 45 -4.97 20.32 2.58
C SER A 45 -4.25 19.96 1.28
N GLY A 46 -4.85 20.24 0.11
CA GLY A 46 -4.28 19.85 -1.19
C GLY A 46 -4.54 18.38 -1.57
N THR A 47 -5.19 17.63 -0.68
CA THR A 47 -5.51 16.21 -0.88
C THR A 47 -6.41 16.00 -2.08
N ASN A 48 -6.02 15.06 -2.93
CA ASN A 48 -6.75 14.61 -4.12
C ASN A 48 -6.69 13.08 -4.22
N LEU A 49 -7.46 12.49 -5.13
CA LEU A 49 -7.57 11.03 -5.25
C LEU A 49 -6.23 10.36 -5.57
N LEU A 50 -5.45 10.93 -6.49
CA LEU A 50 -4.13 10.39 -6.83
C LEU A 50 -3.12 10.57 -5.67
N GLY A 51 -3.24 11.66 -4.92
CA GLY A 51 -2.47 11.91 -3.70
C GLY A 51 -2.76 10.87 -2.61
N LEU A 52 -4.02 10.45 -2.45
CA LEU A 52 -4.36 9.35 -1.53
C LEU A 52 -3.69 8.03 -1.95
N VAL A 53 -3.61 7.75 -3.25
CA VAL A 53 -2.87 6.59 -3.75
C VAL A 53 -1.38 6.70 -3.41
N LYS A 54 -0.78 7.87 -3.65
CA LYS A 54 0.62 8.13 -3.31
C LYS A 54 0.91 7.96 -1.81
N HIS A 55 0.08 8.53 -0.95
CA HIS A 55 0.20 8.36 0.50
C HIS A 55 0.17 6.88 0.91
N LEU A 56 -0.78 6.12 0.36
CA LEU A 56 -0.91 4.69 0.67
C LEU A 56 0.24 3.83 0.15
N ILE A 57 1.06 4.32 -0.80
CA ILE A 57 2.33 3.66 -1.14
C ILE A 57 3.23 3.60 0.11
N GLY A 58 3.34 4.71 0.86
CA GLY A 58 4.14 4.77 2.08
C GLY A 58 3.60 3.86 3.18
N VAL A 59 2.27 3.75 3.31
CA VAL A 59 1.63 2.85 4.27
C VAL A 59 1.91 1.39 3.96
N GLU A 60 1.70 0.98 2.70
CA GLU A 60 2.01 -0.38 2.22
C GLU A 60 3.49 -0.71 2.39
N TYR A 61 4.37 0.24 2.01
CA TYR A 61 5.82 0.10 2.09
C TYR A 61 6.29 -0.15 3.53
N ASN A 62 5.88 0.70 4.49
CA ASN A 62 6.41 0.67 5.85
C ASN A 62 5.66 -0.32 6.76
N TYR A 63 4.34 -0.16 6.87
CA TYR A 63 3.53 -0.91 7.83
C TYR A 63 3.26 -2.35 7.37
N LEU A 64 3.05 -2.56 6.07
CA LEU A 64 2.71 -3.87 5.52
C LEU A 64 3.91 -4.57 4.84
N GLY A 65 4.95 -3.79 4.55
CA GLY A 65 6.24 -4.22 4.03
C GLY A 65 7.28 -4.44 5.13
N GLU A 66 8.01 -3.38 5.47
CA GLU A 66 9.17 -3.42 6.39
C GLU A 66 8.85 -4.04 7.75
N THR A 67 7.73 -3.65 8.36
CA THR A 67 7.30 -4.17 9.68
C THR A 67 7.13 -5.70 9.68
N PHE A 68 6.79 -6.30 8.54
CA PHE A 68 6.65 -7.74 8.35
C PHE A 68 7.88 -8.40 7.71
N GLY A 69 9.00 -7.69 7.66
CA GLY A 69 10.24 -8.17 7.03
C GLY A 69 10.13 -8.35 5.52
N ARG A 70 9.24 -7.61 4.85
CA ARG A 70 9.09 -7.64 3.39
C ARG A 70 9.77 -6.38 2.84
N THR A 71 11.09 -6.43 2.73
CA THR A 71 11.88 -5.29 2.27
C THR A 71 11.55 -4.95 0.82
N PRO A 72 11.01 -3.76 0.53
CA PRO A 72 10.76 -3.33 -0.84
C PRO A 72 12.08 -3.05 -1.55
N ASP A 73 12.17 -3.40 -2.83
CA ASP A 73 13.34 -3.08 -3.70
C ASP A 73 13.16 -1.75 -4.44
N VAL A 74 12.27 -0.90 -3.92
CA VAL A 74 12.00 0.43 -4.46
C VAL A 74 12.39 1.45 -3.41
N ARG A 75 12.79 2.64 -3.85
CA ARG A 75 12.94 3.77 -2.96
C ARG A 75 11.87 4.79 -3.26
N LEU A 76 11.29 5.38 -2.22
CA LEU A 76 10.25 6.37 -2.36
C LEU A 76 10.89 7.77 -2.35
N PRO A 77 10.83 8.54 -3.46
CA PRO A 77 11.53 9.82 -3.54
C PRO A 77 11.14 10.82 -2.45
N TRP A 78 9.86 10.84 -2.05
CA TRP A 78 9.34 11.70 -0.99
C TRP A 78 9.76 11.26 0.42
N VAL A 79 10.23 10.03 0.58
CA VAL A 79 10.85 9.55 1.82
C VAL A 79 12.32 9.95 1.84
N GLU A 80 13.03 9.76 0.72
CA GLU A 80 14.45 10.11 0.60
C GLU A 80 14.70 11.62 0.75
N ASP A 81 13.83 12.45 0.15
CA ASP A 81 13.94 13.91 0.23
C ASP A 81 13.30 14.48 1.52
N GLY A 82 12.72 13.63 2.38
CA GLY A 82 12.08 14.01 3.64
C GLY A 82 10.74 14.74 3.49
N SER A 83 10.26 15.01 2.26
CA SER A 83 9.05 15.81 2.04
C SER A 83 7.78 15.17 2.61
N TYR A 84 7.75 13.86 2.86
CA TYR A 84 6.64 13.20 3.54
C TYR A 84 6.33 13.80 4.92
N LEU A 85 7.33 14.34 5.63
CA LEU A 85 7.15 15.02 6.93
C LEU A 85 6.32 16.31 6.81
N GLU A 86 6.27 16.88 5.61
CA GLU A 86 5.52 18.08 5.26
C GLU A 86 4.27 17.75 4.41
N ASN A 87 3.79 16.51 4.44
CA ASN A 87 2.69 15.98 3.63
C ASN A 87 2.99 15.89 2.12
N GLY A 88 4.25 15.83 1.71
CA GLY A 88 4.65 15.71 0.30
C GLY A 88 4.13 14.46 -0.42
N ASP A 89 3.65 13.47 0.33
CA ASP A 89 2.99 12.26 -0.15
C ASP A 89 1.45 12.40 -0.28
N MET A 90 0.85 13.48 0.21
CA MET A 90 -0.59 13.76 0.12
C MET A 90 -1.01 14.42 -1.20
N TRP A 91 -0.05 14.78 -2.05
CA TRP A 91 -0.27 15.33 -3.39
C TRP A 91 0.76 14.81 -4.39
N VAL A 92 0.42 14.91 -5.67
CA VAL A 92 1.26 14.44 -6.78
C VAL A 92 1.83 15.63 -7.53
N ARG A 93 3.15 15.68 -7.66
CA ARG A 93 3.89 16.71 -8.39
C ARG A 93 3.54 16.64 -9.88
N SER A 94 3.70 17.73 -10.59
CA SER A 94 3.35 17.82 -12.03
C SER A 94 4.10 16.81 -12.91
N HIS A 95 5.33 16.45 -12.54
CA HIS A 95 6.17 15.48 -13.26
C HIS A 95 5.91 14.02 -12.85
N GLU A 96 5.21 13.77 -11.74
CA GLU A 96 4.87 12.42 -11.32
C GLU A 96 3.62 11.99 -12.10
N SER A 97 3.75 11.02 -13.00
CA SER A 97 2.63 10.53 -13.81
C SER A 97 1.67 9.65 -12.99
N THR A 98 0.41 9.56 -13.42
CA THR A 98 -0.57 8.65 -12.78
C THR A 98 -0.10 7.19 -12.87
N ASP A 99 0.41 6.78 -14.03
CA ASP A 99 0.90 5.42 -14.24
C ASP A 99 2.06 5.07 -13.31
N TYR A 100 2.96 6.02 -13.06
CA TYR A 100 4.04 5.83 -12.08
C TYR A 100 3.49 5.59 -10.68
N ILE A 101 2.60 6.47 -10.20
CA ILE A 101 2.01 6.36 -8.85
C ILE A 101 1.19 5.07 -8.70
N VAL A 102 0.32 4.75 -9.66
CA VAL A 102 -0.51 3.54 -9.63
C VAL A 102 0.34 2.28 -9.77
N GLY A 103 1.35 2.29 -10.64
CA GLY A 103 2.28 1.18 -10.82
C GLY A 103 3.05 0.87 -9.53
N LEU A 104 3.60 1.91 -8.89
CA LEU A 104 4.32 1.78 -7.63
C LEU A 104 3.39 1.31 -6.50
N TYR A 105 2.15 1.81 -6.43
CA TYR A 105 1.14 1.32 -5.48
C TYR A 105 0.84 -0.16 -5.64
N ARG A 106 0.63 -0.63 -6.88
CA ARG A 106 0.41 -2.06 -7.17
C ARG A 106 1.62 -2.89 -6.76
N GLN A 107 2.84 -2.40 -7.02
CA GLN A 107 4.07 -3.09 -6.64
C GLN A 107 4.19 -3.28 -5.13
N VAL A 108 3.97 -2.23 -4.33
CA VAL A 108 4.08 -2.33 -2.86
C VAL A 108 2.96 -3.17 -2.24
N CYS A 109 1.76 -3.21 -2.84
CA CYS A 109 0.67 -4.11 -2.38
C CYS A 109 1.02 -5.60 -2.51
N GLN A 110 1.99 -5.94 -3.38
CA GLN A 110 2.36 -7.31 -3.69
C GLN A 110 3.59 -7.81 -2.92
N LEU A 111 4.19 -6.98 -2.06
CA LEU A 111 5.39 -7.33 -1.29
C LEU A 111 5.25 -8.70 -0.63
N ARG A 112 6.29 -9.52 -0.81
CA ARG A 112 6.40 -10.86 -0.23
C ARG A 112 7.50 -10.85 0.83
N PRO A 113 7.42 -11.68 1.88
CA PRO A 113 8.54 -11.90 2.78
C PRO A 113 9.77 -12.29 1.97
N HIS A 114 10.94 -11.79 2.38
CA HIS A 114 12.19 -12.38 1.91
C HIS A 114 12.14 -13.88 2.27
N HIS A 115 12.43 -14.75 1.31
CA HIS A 115 12.69 -16.15 1.64
C HIS A 115 13.86 -16.15 2.63
N GLN A 116 13.58 -16.31 3.91
CA GLN A 116 14.61 -16.66 4.88
C GLN A 116 15.18 -17.99 4.40
N ARG A 117 16.39 -17.96 3.82
CA ARG A 117 17.21 -19.16 3.74
C ARG A 117 17.35 -19.64 5.18
N THR A 118 16.59 -20.65 5.54
CA THR A 118 16.63 -21.27 6.85
C THR A 118 18.06 -21.73 7.07
N ARG A 119 18.81 -21.00 7.90
CA ARG A 119 20.07 -21.53 8.42
C ARG A 119 19.68 -22.76 9.24
N PRO A 120 20.22 -23.96 8.95
CA PRO A 120 19.92 -25.12 9.75
C PRO A 120 20.35 -24.83 11.18
N ARG A 121 19.43 -25.04 12.14
CA ARG A 121 19.74 -25.00 13.58
C ARG A 121 20.88 -25.99 13.83
N ARG A 122 22.09 -25.48 14.12
CA ARG A 122 23.14 -26.31 14.71
C ARG A 122 22.66 -26.69 16.11
N HIS A 123 22.20 -27.92 16.25
CA HIS A 123 22.21 -28.63 17.53
C HIS A 123 23.59 -29.28 17.69
N GLY A 124 24.36 -28.81 18.66
CA GLY A 124 25.54 -29.49 19.22
C GLY A 124 25.65 -28.97 20.66
N ARG A 125 25.14 -29.74 21.62
CA ARG A 125 25.87 -30.68 22.48
C ARG A 125 26.91 -29.97 23.34
#